data_AF-A0A1V2YJS0-F1
#
_entry.id   AF-A0A1V2YJS0-F1
#
_cell.length_a   1.000
_cell.length_b   1.000
_cell.length_c   1.000
_cell.angle_alpha   90.00
_cell.angle_beta   90.00
_cell.angle_gamma   90.00
#
_symmetry.space_group_name_H-M   'P 1'
#
loop_
_entity.id
_entity.type
_entity.pdbx_description
1 polymer ?
#
loop_
_entity_poly.entity_id
_entity_poly.type
_entity_poly.pdbx_seq_one_letter_code
_entity_poly.pdbx_strand_id
1 'polypeptide(L)'
;MNAHKVICIGCACLTVLLGVRAISVNQALGELKLQIRDTEEELEFQAMTLEQLQETEISQGSLEYIEQMAREKLGMVRENDIVFKQK
;
A
#
# COMPACT_ATOMS: atom_id res chain seq x y z
N MET A 1 56.42 -29.99 -7.94
CA MET A 1 55.45 -28.89 -8.17
C MET A 1 55.62 -27.89 -7.04
N ASN A 2 56.06 -26.67 -7.33
CA ASN A 2 56.55 -25.73 -6.31
C ASN A 2 55.39 -25.23 -5.44
N ALA A 3 55.50 -25.35 -4.11
CA ALA A 3 54.43 -25.03 -3.15
C ALA A 3 53.80 -23.64 -3.35
N HIS A 4 54.59 -22.65 -3.77
CA HIS A 4 54.10 -21.32 -4.14
C HIS A 4 53.05 -21.32 -5.25
N LYS A 5 53.19 -22.20 -6.26
CA LYS A 5 52.21 -22.30 -7.36
C LYS A 5 50.88 -22.87 -6.88
N VAL A 6 50.92 -23.84 -5.95
CA VAL A 6 49.71 -24.46 -5.38
C VAL A 6 48.93 -23.46 -4.51
N ILE A 7 49.65 -22.67 -3.71
CA ILE A 7 49.04 -21.62 -2.87
C ILE A 7 48.40 -20.53 -3.74
N CYS A 8 49.08 -20.05 -4.79
CA CYS A 8 48.52 -19.05 -5.68
C CYS A 8 47.26 -19.54 -6.40
N ILE A 9 47.25 -20.78 -6.88
CA ILE A 9 46.07 -21.38 -7.53
C ILE A 9 44.92 -21.52 -6.53
N GLY A 10 45.21 -21.97 -5.30
CA GLY A 10 44.20 -22.06 -4.24
C GLY A 10 43.57 -20.72 -3.91
N CYS A 11 44.37 -19.66 -3.75
CA CYS A 11 43.86 -18.30 -3.54
C CYS A 11 43.01 -17.80 -4.71
N ALA A 12 43.45 -18.03 -5.95
CA ALA A 12 42.70 -17.62 -7.13
C ALA A 12 41.34 -18.33 -7.24
N CYS A 13 41.28 -19.63 -6.92
CA CYS A 13 40.01 -20.36 -6.87
C CYS A 13 39.08 -19.82 -5.77
N LEU A 14 39.63 -19.50 -4.59
CA LEU A 14 38.86 -18.93 -3.49
C LEU A 14 38.26 -17.57 -3.82
N THR A 15 39.03 -16.67 -4.44
CA THR A 15 38.54 -15.33 -4.81
C THR A 15 37.46 -15.40 -5.88
N VAL A 16 37.58 -16.31 -6.85
CA VAL A 16 36.54 -16.53 -7.87
C VAL A 16 35.25 -17.05 -7.24
N LEU A 17 35.34 -18.05 -6.34
CA LEU A 17 34.17 -18.60 -5.66
C LEU A 17 33.44 -17.54 -4.82
N LEU A 18 34.18 -16.74 -4.06
CA LEU A 18 33.61 -15.64 -3.27
C LEU A 18 33.01 -14.56 -4.17
N GLY A 19 33.66 -14.24 -5.29
CA GLY A 19 33.15 -13.28 -6.27
C GLY A 19 31.80 -13.69 -6.86
N VAL A 20 31.64 -14.95 -7.27
CA VAL A 20 30.36 -15.47 -7.77
C VAL A 20 29.27 -15.39 -6.71
N ARG A 21 29.58 -15.74 -5.45
CA ARG A 21 28.63 -15.64 -4.34
C ARG A 21 28.23 -14.19 -4.07
N ALA A 22 29.19 -13.26 -4.08
CA ALA A 22 28.91 -11.83 -3.89
C ALA A 22 27.98 -11.28 -4.99
N ILE A 23 28.17 -11.67 -6.24
CA ILE A 23 27.27 -11.28 -7.35
C ILE A 23 25.86 -11.81 -7.11
N SER A 24 25.72 -13.09 -6.75
CA SER A 24 24.39 -13.68 -6.49
C SER A 24 23.66 -12.99 -5.34
N VAL A 25 24.37 -12.62 -4.28
CA VAL A 25 23.80 -11.87 -3.15
C VAL A 25 23.36 -10.48 -3.60
N ASN A 26 24.17 -9.77 -4.39
CA ASN A 26 23.79 -8.44 -4.89
C ASN A 26 22.57 -8.49 -5.83
N GLN A 27 22.45 -9.54 -6.65
CA GLN A 27 21.27 -9.75 -7.49
C GLN A 27 20.01 -9.95 -6.64
N ALA A 28 20.08 -10.85 -5.64
CA ALA A 28 18.97 -11.10 -4.73
C ALA A 28 18.57 -9.85 -3.93
N LEU A 29 19.55 -9.04 -3.50
CA LEU A 29 19.29 -7.76 -2.83
C LEU A 29 18.61 -6.75 -3.77
N GLY A 30 19.01 -6.70 -5.03
CA GLY A 30 18.38 -5.83 -6.03
C GLY A 30 16.93 -6.21 -6.29
N GLU A 31 16.66 -7.50 -6.46
CA GLU A 31 15.30 -8.02 -6.66
C GLU A 31 14.42 -7.78 -5.43
N LEU A 32 14.93 -8.06 -4.23
CA LEU A 32 14.21 -7.80 -2.99
C LEU A 32 13.89 -6.32 -2.81
N LYS A 33 14.81 -5.43 -3.18
CA LYS A 33 14.59 -3.98 -3.11
C LYS A 33 13.48 -3.53 -4.06
N LEU A 34 13.40 -4.11 -5.26
CA LEU A 34 12.30 -3.84 -6.19
C LEU A 34 10.96 -4.32 -5.61
N GLN A 35 10.92 -5.56 -5.10
CA GLN A 35 9.72 -6.11 -4.48
C GLN A 35 9.24 -5.28 -3.28
N ILE A 36 10.15 -4.82 -2.42
CA ILE A 36 9.81 -3.93 -1.30
C ILE A 36 9.20 -2.64 -1.82
N ARG A 37 9.84 -1.98 -2.78
CA ARG A 37 9.34 -0.72 -3.34
C ARG A 37 7.95 -0.89 -3.95
N ASP A 38 7.75 -1.92 -4.75
CA ASP A 38 6.47 -2.16 -5.41
C ASP A 38 5.37 -2.49 -4.37
N THR A 39 5.72 -3.19 -3.29
CA THR A 39 4.81 -3.46 -2.16
C THR A 39 4.48 -2.19 -1.38
N GLU A 40 5.46 -1.31 -1.14
CA GLU A 40 5.26 -0.02 -0.46
C GLU A 40 4.35 0.90 -1.29
N GLU A 41 4.56 0.96 -2.60
CA GLU A 41 3.70 1.74 -3.51
C GLU A 41 2.25 1.24 -3.50
N GLU A 42 2.04 -0.08 -3.51
CA GLU A 42 0.70 -0.66 -3.41
C GLU A 42 0.05 -0.41 -2.04
N LEU A 43 0.83 -0.43 -0.95
CA LEU A 43 0.36 -0.09 0.38
C LEU A 43 -0.09 1.38 0.47
N GLU A 44 0.70 2.31 -0.08
CA GLU A 44 0.35 3.73 -0.14
C GLU A 44 -0.92 3.98 -0.95
N PHE A 45 -1.07 3.31 -2.10
CA PHE A 45 -2.27 3.40 -2.91
C PHE A 45 -3.52 2.90 -2.17
N GLN A 46 -3.41 1.75 -1.48
CA GLN A 46 -4.52 1.21 -0.68
C GLN A 46 -4.86 2.12 0.51
N ALA A 47 -3.86 2.68 1.18
CA ALA A 47 -4.07 3.64 2.28
C ALA A 47 -4.83 4.89 1.80
N MET A 48 -4.42 5.45 0.65
CA MET A 48 -5.12 6.60 0.05
C MET A 48 -6.56 6.25 -0.35
N THR A 49 -6.77 5.06 -0.90
CA THR A 49 -8.13 4.58 -1.24
C THR A 49 -9.01 4.44 0.01
N LEU A 50 -8.45 3.92 1.10
CA LEU A 50 -9.18 3.81 2.38
C LEU A 50 -9.54 5.18 2.95
N GLU A 51 -8.64 6.15 2.88
CA GLU A 51 -8.90 7.52 3.33
C GLU A 51 -10.04 8.17 2.53
N GLN A 52 -10.05 8.01 1.20
CA GLN A 52 -11.13 8.49 0.34
C GLN A 52 -12.48 7.81 0.64
N LEU A 53 -12.47 6.51 0.90
CA LEU A 53 -13.68 5.78 1.29
C LEU A 53 -14.21 6.28 2.63
N GLN A 54 -13.34 6.54 3.60
CA GLN A 54 -13.72 7.05 4.91
C GLN A 54 -14.31 8.47 4.81
N GLU A 55 -13.70 9.34 4.01
CA GLU A 55 -14.25 10.69 3.77
C GLU A 55 -15.64 10.61 3.11
N THR A 56 -15.80 9.69 2.16
CA THR A 56 -17.09 9.46 1.50
C THR A 56 -18.14 8.96 2.48
N GLU A 57 -17.80 8.01 3.35
CA GLU A 57 -18.71 7.46 4.37
C GLU A 57 -19.15 8.55 5.38
N ILE A 58 -18.21 9.38 5.84
CA ILE A 58 -18.52 10.51 6.72
C ILE A 58 -19.46 11.51 6.04
N SER A 59 -19.21 11.82 4.76
CA SER A 59 -20.04 12.73 3.97
C SER A 59 -21.46 12.18 3.76
N GLN A 60 -21.58 10.88 3.46
CA GLN A 60 -22.88 10.21 3.32
C GLN A 60 -23.63 10.16 4.66
N GLY A 61 -22.97 9.80 5.75
CA GLY A 61 -23.59 9.81 7.08
C GLY A 61 -24.03 11.21 7.53
N SER A 62 -23.27 12.25 7.17
CA SER A 62 -23.64 13.65 7.38
C SER A 62 -24.89 14.03 6.57
N LEU A 63 -24.97 13.61 5.30
CA LEU A 63 -26.14 13.86 4.45
C LEU A 63 -27.38 13.15 4.98
N GLU A 64 -27.27 11.88 5.36
CA GLU A 64 -28.37 11.12 5.97
C GLU A 64 -28.84 11.76 7.28
N TYR A 65 -27.92 12.25 8.11
CA TYR A 65 -28.25 12.98 9.33
C TYR A 65 -29.00 14.28 9.04
N ILE A 66 -28.59 15.03 8.01
CA ILE A 66 -29.29 16.25 7.56
C ILE A 66 -30.69 15.91 7.06
N GLU A 67 -30.85 14.85 6.27
CA GLU A 67 -32.16 14.40 5.79
C GLU A 67 -33.08 13.96 6.94
N GLN A 68 -32.56 13.22 7.91
CA GLN A 68 -33.32 12.82 9.10
C GLN A 68 -33.77 14.05 9.89
N MET A 69 -32.87 15.00 10.13
CA MET A 69 -33.19 16.23 10.86
C MET A 69 -34.23 17.09 10.13
N ALA A 70 -34.16 17.18 8.79
CA ALA A 70 -35.17 17.86 7.99
C ALA A 70 -36.53 17.16 8.08
N ARG A 71 -36.56 15.83 8.07
CA ARG A 71 -37.79 15.04 8.25
C ARG A 71 -38.41 15.24 9.62
N GLU A 72 -37.60 15.24 10.68
CA GLU A 72 -38.06 15.37 12.07
C GLU A 72 -38.54 16.79 12.39
N LYS A 73 -37.77 17.82 12.01
CA LYS A 73 -38.08 19.22 12.35
C LYS A 73 -39.04 19.89 11.38
N LEU A 74 -38.96 19.57 10.10
CA LEU A 74 -39.72 20.25 9.04
C LEU A 74 -40.85 19.37 8.48
N GLY A 75 -40.94 18.10 8.88
CA GLY A 75 -41.97 17.17 8.39
C GLY A 75 -41.81 16.82 6.90
N MET A 76 -40.65 17.12 6.30
CA MET A 76 -40.40 16.94 4.86
C MET A 76 -39.88 15.53 4.58
N VAL A 77 -40.57 14.78 3.71
CA VAL A 77 -40.09 13.50 3.18
C VAL A 77 -39.85 13.71 1.69
N ARG A 78 -38.59 13.97 1.33
CA ARG A 78 -38.11 14.31 -0.03
C ARG A 78 -38.68 15.61 -0.60
N GLU A 79 -37.91 16.23 -1.50
CA GLU A 79 -38.13 17.56 -2.08
C GLU A 79 -39.51 17.80 -2.73
N ASN A 80 -40.31 16.75 -2.95
CA ASN A 80 -41.61 16.83 -3.63
C ASN A 80 -42.84 16.45 -2.79
N ASP A 81 -42.71 16.04 -1.52
CA ASP A 81 -43.87 15.71 -0.68
C ASP A 81 -43.89 16.51 0.63
N ILE A 82 -44.67 17.60 0.64
CA ILE A 82 -45.02 18.34 1.86
C ILE A 82 -46.28 17.71 2.45
N VAL A 83 -46.13 16.93 3.53
CA VAL A 83 -47.28 16.43 4.29
C VAL A 83 -47.70 17.47 5.32
N PHE A 84 -48.77 18.20 5.03
CA PHE A 84 -49.42 19.04 6.04
C PHE A 84 -50.03 18.17 7.13
N LYS A 85 -49.49 18.23 8.36
CA LYS A 85 -50.20 17.70 9.54
C LYS A 85 -51.44 18.57 9.76
N GLN A 86 -52.61 17.97 9.54
CA GLN A 86 -53.88 18.57 9.94
C GLN A 86 -53.95 18.71 11.47
N LYS A 87 -54.58 19.81 11.87
CA LYS A 87 -54.74 20.34 13.23
C LYS A 87 -55.07 19.29 14.30
#